data_AF-A0A7X7TUU5-F1
#
_entry.id   AF-A0A7X7TUU5-F1
#
_cell.length_a   1.000
_cell.length_b   1.000
_cell.length_c   1.000
_cell.angle_alpha   90.00
_cell.angle_beta   90.00
_cell.angle_gamma   90.00
#
_symmetry.space_group_name_H-M   'P 1'
#
loop_
_entity.id
_entity.type
_entity.pdbx_description
1 polymer ?
#
loop_
_entity_poly.entity_id
_entity_poly.type
_entity_poly.pdbx_seq_one_letter_code
_entity_poly.pdbx_strand_id
1 'polypeptide(L)'
;MKKLLLSVVFVSSTAFAAENELGLVDFNNVKSEINTPAVTEPKVIQPTKTEIPTITKSHLIANTSKKIIIGYAKTDTEYKEFTDMYTKLLKDNGFKISEVKKDGEMIMITYLAHDEKGVRRFIGDALTYNGKDDAEITKLMNETAASLESNGMKVIGKYLVKVEELRPTFMIYYLTDVKDAQENEIRLRLLNKGEDIDYELIENSVNIIRKDSSFKMLYIGKELGFVSKLAADDASAKQKLDEYKKFLKDNKKDFINYKIKPLDEPFTSGSVTYNVLLNIYFFQ
;
A
#
# COMPACT_ATOMS: atom_id res chain seq x y z
N MET A 1 21.24 14.03 -82.47
CA MET A 1 20.38 15.20 -82.21
C MET A 1 18.96 14.75 -81.93
N LYS A 2 18.47 14.90 -80.70
CA LYS A 2 17.06 15.21 -80.38
C LYS A 2 16.99 15.65 -78.91
N LYS A 3 16.22 16.70 -78.70
CA LYS A 3 16.20 17.58 -77.52
C LYS A 3 15.40 17.01 -76.35
N LEU A 4 15.80 17.45 -75.17
CA LEU A 4 15.05 17.71 -73.94
C LEU A 4 13.52 17.81 -74.09
N LEU A 5 12.79 17.23 -73.13
CA LEU A 5 11.63 17.87 -72.51
C LEU A 5 11.39 17.30 -71.11
N LEU A 6 11.63 18.17 -70.13
CA LEU A 6 11.33 18.02 -68.71
C LEU A 6 9.85 18.37 -68.52
N SER A 7 9.05 17.53 -67.89
CA SER A 7 7.67 17.84 -67.52
C SER A 7 7.51 17.70 -66.02
N VAL A 8 7.47 18.84 -65.34
CA VAL A 8 7.05 18.98 -63.95
C VAL A 8 5.53 18.99 -63.94
N VAL A 9 4.91 18.09 -63.18
CA VAL A 9 3.50 18.19 -62.81
C VAL A 9 3.43 18.33 -61.30
N PHE A 10 3.16 19.55 -60.86
CA PHE A 10 2.49 19.82 -59.60
C PHE A 10 0.98 19.78 -59.88
N VAL A 11 0.17 19.28 -58.93
CA VAL A 11 -1.05 19.95 -58.43
C VAL A 11 -1.78 19.08 -57.38
N SER A 12 -1.92 19.71 -56.21
CA SER A 12 -2.95 19.62 -55.15
C SER A 12 -3.25 18.30 -54.43
N SER A 13 -2.80 18.21 -53.19
CA SER A 13 -3.44 17.44 -52.12
C SER A 13 -4.73 18.14 -51.66
N THR A 14 -5.86 17.46 -51.74
CA THR A 14 -7.13 17.85 -51.11
C THR A 14 -7.01 17.80 -49.59
N ALA A 15 -7.34 18.90 -48.93
CA ALA A 15 -7.49 18.99 -47.48
C ALA A 15 -8.70 18.16 -47.04
N PHE A 16 -8.48 17.14 -46.21
CA PHE A 16 -9.53 16.59 -45.35
C PHE A 16 -9.55 17.44 -44.08
N ALA A 17 -10.56 18.30 -43.97
CA ALA A 17 -11.01 18.81 -42.69
C ALA A 17 -11.77 17.67 -41.98
N ALA A 18 -11.15 17.09 -40.96
CA ALA A 18 -11.87 16.30 -39.97
C ALA A 18 -12.14 17.21 -38.77
N GLU A 19 -13.42 17.41 -38.49
CA GLU A 19 -13.92 18.08 -37.29
C GLU A 19 -13.32 17.40 -36.05
N ASN A 20 -12.58 18.17 -35.25
CA ASN A 20 -12.29 17.81 -33.86
C ASN A 20 -13.57 18.00 -33.05
N GLU A 21 -14.46 17.00 -33.05
CA GLU A 21 -15.30 16.79 -31.88
C GLU A 21 -14.38 16.29 -30.76
N LEU A 22 -14.15 17.14 -29.77
CA LEU A 22 -13.65 16.74 -28.45
C LEU A 22 -14.70 15.83 -27.81
N GLY A 23 -14.69 14.57 -28.22
CA GLY A 23 -15.41 13.50 -27.55
C GLY A 23 -14.81 13.33 -26.16
N LEU A 24 -15.57 13.76 -25.15
CA LEU A 24 -15.40 13.33 -23.77
C LEU A 24 -15.22 11.81 -23.77
N VAL A 25 -14.01 11.36 -23.44
CA VAL A 25 -13.70 9.94 -23.31
C VAL A 25 -14.53 9.41 -22.14
N ASP A 26 -15.46 8.52 -22.43
CA ASP A 26 -16.27 7.82 -21.44
C ASP A 26 -15.37 6.94 -20.56
N PHE A 27 -15.24 7.32 -19.29
CA PHE A 27 -14.32 6.74 -18.31
C PHE A 27 -14.75 5.37 -17.76
N ASN A 28 -15.77 4.72 -18.32
CA ASN A 28 -16.38 3.53 -17.70
C ASN A 28 -15.94 2.15 -18.24
N ASN A 29 -15.09 2.05 -19.26
CA ASN A 29 -14.91 0.77 -19.95
C ASN A 29 -13.50 0.17 -19.87
N VAL A 30 -13.03 -0.16 -18.66
CA VAL A 30 -12.17 -1.35 -18.44
C VAL A 30 -12.38 -1.88 -17.01
N LYS A 31 -13.44 -2.66 -16.77
CA LYS A 31 -13.51 -3.54 -15.60
C LYS A 31 -12.92 -4.89 -16.00
N SER A 32 -11.66 -5.14 -15.69
CA SER A 32 -11.21 -6.52 -15.52
C SER A 32 -11.93 -7.09 -14.30
N GLU A 33 -12.43 -8.33 -14.40
CA GLU A 33 -13.05 -9.05 -13.28
C GLU A 33 -11.99 -9.35 -12.22
N ILE A 34 -11.67 -8.34 -11.41
CA ILE A 34 -10.93 -8.53 -10.18
C ILE A 34 -11.94 -9.06 -9.17
N ASN A 35 -11.72 -10.30 -8.71
CA ASN A 35 -12.51 -10.91 -7.66
C ASN A 35 -12.16 -10.20 -6.33
N THR A 36 -12.81 -9.07 -6.07
CA THR A 36 -12.63 -8.28 -4.86
C THR A 36 -13.48 -8.85 -3.73
N PRO A 37 -12.96 -8.93 -2.48
CA PRO A 37 -13.77 -9.30 -1.34
C PRO A 37 -14.89 -8.26 -1.13
N ALA A 38 -16.07 -8.72 -0.76
CA ALA A 38 -17.22 -7.85 -0.51
C ALA A 38 -16.90 -6.80 0.56
N VAL A 39 -17.11 -5.54 0.23
CA VAL A 39 -16.99 -4.41 1.15
C VAL A 39 -18.11 -4.51 2.17
N THR A 40 -17.77 -4.80 3.42
CA THR A 40 -18.72 -4.76 4.54
C THR A 40 -18.47 -3.48 5.31
N GLU A 41 -19.50 -2.67 5.53
CA GLU A 41 -19.38 -1.47 6.36
C GLU A 41 -18.90 -1.86 7.76
N PRO A 42 -17.92 -1.12 8.33
CA PRO A 42 -17.39 -1.44 9.65
C PRO A 42 -18.49 -1.27 10.70
N LYS A 43 -18.88 -2.38 11.35
CA LYS A 43 -19.71 -2.32 12.54
C LYS A 43 -18.95 -1.58 13.63
N VAL A 44 -19.54 -0.52 14.18
CA VAL A 44 -19.01 0.20 15.34
C VAL A 44 -19.04 -0.73 16.55
N ILE A 45 -17.91 -1.36 16.86
CA ILE A 45 -17.76 -2.18 18.06
C ILE A 45 -17.54 -1.23 19.23
N GLN A 46 -18.43 -1.26 20.23
CA GLN A 46 -18.24 -0.50 21.46
C GLN A 46 -16.97 -0.98 22.17
N PRO A 47 -16.09 -0.07 22.64
CA PRO A 47 -14.86 -0.45 23.31
C PRO A 47 -15.19 -1.12 24.64
N THR A 48 -14.96 -2.43 24.73
CA THR A 48 -14.89 -3.13 26.01
C THR A 48 -13.72 -2.55 26.81
N LYS A 49 -14.02 -2.13 28.05
CA LYS A 49 -13.14 -1.46 29.03
C LYS A 49 -12.02 -2.39 29.53
N THR A 50 -11.22 -2.92 28.62
CA THR A 50 -9.96 -3.62 28.93
C THR A 50 -8.86 -2.56 28.90
N GLU A 51 -8.12 -2.45 29.99
CA GLU A 51 -6.95 -1.57 30.05
C GLU A 51 -5.98 -1.95 28.93
N ILE A 52 -5.62 -1.00 28.08
CA ILE A 52 -4.74 -1.25 26.94
C ILE A 52 -3.30 -1.29 27.47
N PRO A 53 -2.56 -2.40 27.29
CA PRO A 53 -1.19 -2.48 27.77
C PRO A 53 -0.30 -1.45 27.06
N THR A 54 0.65 -0.88 27.81
CA THR A 54 1.60 0.11 27.28
C THR A 54 3.01 -0.48 27.24
N ILE A 55 3.67 -0.37 26.09
CA ILE A 55 5.08 -0.69 25.89
C ILE A 55 5.90 0.58 26.13
N THR A 56 6.74 0.55 27.14
CA THR A 56 7.65 1.65 27.51
C THR A 56 9.13 1.32 27.29
N LYS A 57 9.45 0.09 26.86
CA LYS A 57 10.81 -0.37 26.62
C LYS A 57 11.00 -0.81 25.17
N SER A 58 12.05 -0.32 24.52
CA SER A 58 12.25 -0.44 23.07
C SER A 58 12.53 -1.87 22.62
N HIS A 59 13.18 -2.70 23.46
CA HIS A 59 13.39 -4.13 23.17
C HIS A 59 12.09 -4.92 23.03
N LEU A 60 10.98 -4.43 23.59
CA LEU A 60 9.67 -5.06 23.47
C LEU A 60 8.95 -4.71 22.16
N ILE A 61 9.50 -3.86 21.29
CA ILE A 61 8.95 -3.58 19.96
C ILE A 61 9.46 -4.67 19.00
N ALA A 62 8.64 -5.68 18.72
CA ALA A 62 9.00 -6.72 17.77
C ALA A 62 8.65 -6.34 16.33
N ASN A 63 9.31 -6.99 15.39
CA ASN A 63 8.90 -7.13 14.00
C ASN A 63 8.33 -8.52 13.76
N THR A 64 7.60 -8.69 12.66
CA THR A 64 6.99 -9.97 12.28
C THR A 64 7.29 -10.27 10.83
N SER A 65 7.66 -11.51 10.52
CA SER A 65 7.84 -11.95 9.13
C SER A 65 7.42 -13.41 9.00
N LYS A 66 6.54 -13.70 8.03
CA LYS A 66 6.00 -15.04 7.75
C LYS A 66 5.49 -15.73 9.04
N LYS A 67 6.33 -16.56 9.67
CA LYS A 67 6.05 -17.36 10.88
C LYS A 67 7.06 -17.11 12.02
N ILE A 68 7.64 -15.91 12.04
CA ILE A 68 8.70 -15.51 12.97
C ILE A 68 8.33 -14.16 13.60
N ILE A 69 8.47 -14.06 14.92
CA ILE A 69 8.54 -12.79 15.66
C ILE A 69 10.02 -12.50 15.91
N ILE A 70 10.47 -11.32 15.51
CA ILE A 70 11.87 -10.90 15.57
C ILE A 70 11.98 -9.72 16.51
N GLY A 71 12.93 -9.77 17.43
CA GLY A 71 13.22 -8.68 18.36
C GLY A 71 14.71 -8.52 18.60
N TYR A 72 15.04 -7.67 19.56
CA TYR A 72 16.40 -7.35 19.91
C TYR A 72 16.52 -7.17 21.42
N ALA A 73 17.53 -7.75 22.04
CA ALA A 73 17.83 -7.64 23.47
C ALA A 73 19.35 -7.73 23.73
N LYS A 74 19.86 -6.76 24.48
CA LYS A 74 21.26 -6.66 24.90
C LYS A 74 21.55 -7.48 26.14
N THR A 75 20.58 -7.60 27.03
CA THR A 75 20.73 -8.30 28.32
C THR A 75 19.83 -9.53 28.41
N ASP A 76 20.13 -10.43 29.34
CA ASP A 76 19.31 -11.61 29.58
C ASP A 76 17.94 -11.25 30.19
N THR A 77 17.87 -10.14 30.93
CA THR A 77 16.60 -9.59 31.42
C THR A 77 15.72 -9.13 30.25
N GLU A 78 16.27 -8.36 29.32
CA GLU A 78 15.54 -7.92 28.12
C GLU A 78 15.10 -9.12 27.27
N TYR A 79 15.97 -10.12 27.12
CA TYR A 79 15.64 -11.36 26.44
C TYR A 79 14.46 -12.09 27.09
N LYS A 80 14.48 -12.22 28.42
CA LYS A 80 13.40 -12.86 29.16
C LYS A 80 12.09 -12.08 29.04
N GLU A 81 12.10 -10.76 29.20
CA GLU A 81 10.90 -9.93 29.06
C GLU A 81 10.30 -10.04 27.66
N PHE A 82 11.14 -9.99 26.62
CA PHE A 82 10.70 -10.15 25.23
C PHE A 82 10.08 -11.53 24.99
N THR A 83 10.80 -12.59 25.38
CA THR A 83 10.35 -13.96 25.14
C THR A 83 9.08 -14.28 25.93
N ASP A 84 8.97 -13.87 27.19
CA ASP A 84 7.76 -14.06 27.99
C ASP A 84 6.54 -13.38 27.33
N MET A 85 6.68 -12.12 26.91
CA MET A 85 5.61 -11.35 26.28
C MET A 85 5.10 -12.02 25.00
N TYR A 86 6.00 -12.33 24.07
CA TYR A 86 5.60 -12.82 22.74
C TYR A 86 5.25 -14.30 22.73
N THR A 87 5.87 -15.12 23.60
CA THR A 87 5.42 -16.51 23.76
C THR A 87 4.04 -16.59 24.40
N LYS A 88 3.71 -15.69 25.35
CA LYS A 88 2.37 -15.58 25.89
C LYS A 88 1.35 -15.16 24.82
N LEU A 89 1.64 -14.10 24.06
CA LEU A 89 0.78 -13.63 22.96
C LEU A 89 0.44 -14.77 21.98
N LEU A 90 1.45 -15.54 21.58
CA LEU A 90 1.29 -16.68 20.67
C LEU A 90 0.44 -17.80 21.29
N LYS A 91 0.74 -18.20 22.53
CA LYS A 91 0.02 -19.28 23.23
C LYS A 91 -1.45 -18.94 23.48
N ASP A 92 -1.72 -17.72 23.94
CA ASP A 92 -3.08 -17.22 24.19
C ASP A 92 -3.93 -17.22 22.91
N ASN A 93 -3.28 -17.23 21.73
CA ASN A 93 -3.93 -17.26 20.42
C ASN A 93 -3.79 -18.61 19.70
N GLY A 94 -3.43 -19.68 20.42
CA GLY A 94 -3.43 -21.05 19.90
C GLY A 94 -2.22 -21.44 19.05
N PHE A 95 -1.20 -20.59 18.96
CA PHE A 95 0.02 -20.92 18.23
C PHE A 95 0.94 -21.84 19.05
N LYS A 96 1.56 -22.81 18.37
CA LYS A 96 2.62 -23.63 18.94
C LYS A 96 3.97 -23.00 18.58
N ILE A 97 4.79 -22.75 19.59
CA ILE A 97 6.16 -22.27 19.39
C ILE A 97 7.02 -23.46 18.96
N SER A 98 7.72 -23.32 17.83
CA SER A 98 8.64 -24.35 17.35
C SER A 98 10.05 -24.13 17.86
N GLU A 99 10.50 -22.88 17.94
CA GLU A 99 11.86 -22.52 18.35
C GLU A 99 11.89 -21.12 18.93
N VAL A 100 12.75 -20.92 19.93
CA VAL A 100 13.20 -19.59 20.38
C VAL A 100 14.72 -19.58 20.29
N LYS A 101 15.27 -18.73 19.42
CA LYS A 101 16.72 -18.59 19.19
C LYS A 101 17.17 -17.18 19.52
N LYS A 102 18.36 -17.06 20.12
CA LYS A 102 19.11 -15.82 20.28
C LYS A 102 20.39 -15.92 19.44
N ASP A 103 20.64 -14.93 18.58
CA ASP A 103 21.83 -14.84 17.73
C ASP A 103 22.45 -13.45 17.90
N GLY A 104 23.52 -13.38 18.70
CA GLY A 104 23.98 -12.11 19.26
C GLY A 104 22.88 -11.43 20.09
N GLU A 105 22.50 -10.23 19.71
CA GLU A 105 21.43 -9.46 20.36
C GLU A 105 20.07 -9.66 19.67
N MET A 106 20.02 -10.36 18.54
CA MET A 106 18.77 -10.65 17.83
C MET A 106 18.04 -11.83 18.47
N ILE A 107 16.73 -11.69 18.64
CA ILE A 107 15.85 -12.77 19.12
C ILE A 107 14.91 -13.17 17.99
N MET A 108 14.72 -14.47 17.79
CA MET A 108 13.75 -15.03 16.86
C MET A 108 12.87 -16.05 17.59
N ILE A 109 11.55 -15.84 17.54
CA ILE A 109 10.54 -16.79 18.00
C ILE A 109 9.82 -17.32 16.78
N THR A 110 10.13 -18.56 16.40
CA THR A 110 9.48 -19.26 15.30
C THR A 110 8.27 -20.03 15.82
N TYR A 111 7.16 -19.97 15.10
CA TYR A 111 5.92 -20.65 15.48
C TYR A 111 5.31 -21.41 14.31
N LEU A 112 4.51 -22.42 14.62
CA LEU A 112 3.71 -23.15 13.66
C LEU A 112 2.44 -22.34 13.38
N ALA A 113 2.21 -22.00 12.11
CA ALA A 113 1.00 -21.31 11.69
C ALA A 113 -0.25 -22.14 12.04
N HIS A 114 -1.18 -21.53 12.75
CA HIS A 114 -2.52 -22.06 12.98
C HIS A 114 -3.39 -21.65 11.78
N ASP A 115 -4.09 -22.60 11.16
CA ASP A 115 -4.94 -22.37 9.97
C ASP A 115 -4.23 -21.62 8.81
N GLU A 116 -2.94 -21.89 8.61
CA GLU A 116 -2.09 -21.19 7.62
C GLU A 116 -1.96 -19.67 7.84
N LYS A 117 -2.41 -19.16 9.00
CA LYS A 117 -2.31 -17.75 9.35
C LYS A 117 -0.94 -17.40 9.93
N GLY A 118 -0.48 -16.20 9.61
CA GLY A 118 0.74 -15.60 10.14
C GLY A 118 0.42 -14.32 10.89
N VAL A 119 1.22 -14.02 11.91
CA VAL A 119 1.14 -12.76 12.65
C VAL A 119 1.78 -11.65 11.82
N ARG A 120 1.07 -10.54 11.67
CA ARG A 120 1.57 -9.29 11.10
C ARG A 120 1.46 -8.17 12.13
N ARG A 121 2.40 -7.25 12.05
CA ARG A 121 2.47 -6.06 12.87
C ARG A 121 2.13 -4.83 12.05
N PHE A 122 1.35 -3.93 12.63
CA PHE A 122 1.24 -2.55 12.20
C PHE A 122 1.62 -1.62 13.35
N ILE A 123 2.38 -0.58 13.05
CA ILE A 123 2.70 0.52 13.98
C ILE A 123 2.18 1.82 13.36
N GLY A 124 1.48 2.63 14.17
CA GLY A 124 0.80 3.83 13.67
C GLY A 124 1.69 5.06 13.52
N ASP A 125 3.00 4.96 13.76
CA ASP A 125 3.95 6.07 13.85
C ASP A 125 3.96 7.01 12.64
N ALA A 126 3.75 6.48 11.44
CA ALA A 126 3.74 7.23 10.19
C ALA A 126 2.40 7.93 9.86
N LEU A 127 1.34 7.70 10.63
CA LEU A 127 0.03 8.35 10.48
C LEU A 127 0.02 9.78 11.02
N THR A 128 -0.91 10.61 10.54
CA THR A 128 -1.14 11.96 11.07
C THR A 128 -2.19 11.94 12.20
N TYR A 129 -1.74 12.29 13.40
CA TYR A 129 -2.52 12.42 14.63
C TYR A 129 -1.72 13.24 15.67
N ASN A 130 -2.37 13.73 16.73
CA ASN A 130 -1.68 14.34 17.86
C ASN A 130 -1.08 13.27 18.80
N GLY A 131 0.23 13.05 18.68
CA GLY A 131 0.95 12.10 19.56
C GLY A 131 1.04 12.50 21.04
N LYS A 132 0.51 13.66 21.44
CA LYS A 132 0.39 14.06 22.85
C LYS A 132 -0.98 13.75 23.45
N ASP A 133 -1.95 13.35 22.63
CA ASP A 133 -3.30 13.02 23.06
C ASP A 133 -3.50 11.49 23.06
N ASP A 134 -3.40 10.88 24.24
CA ASP A 134 -3.61 9.45 24.42
C ASP A 134 -5.01 8.98 23.98
N ALA A 135 -6.02 9.84 24.08
CA ALA A 135 -7.38 9.51 23.67
C ALA A 135 -7.47 9.45 22.13
N GLU A 136 -6.80 10.36 21.42
CA GLU A 136 -6.71 10.30 19.96
C GLU A 136 -5.96 9.05 19.49
N ILE A 137 -4.82 8.72 20.11
CA ILE A 137 -4.03 7.50 19.80
C ILE A 137 -4.90 6.26 20.02
N THR A 138 -5.59 6.19 21.16
CA THR A 138 -6.45 5.05 21.52
C THR A 138 -7.63 4.91 20.56
N LYS A 139 -8.26 6.04 20.18
CA LYS A 139 -9.33 6.07 19.20
C LYS A 139 -8.85 5.52 17.86
N LEU A 140 -7.73 6.02 17.33
CA LEU A 140 -7.17 5.59 16.06
C LEU A 140 -6.77 4.11 16.06
N MET A 141 -6.19 3.62 17.16
CA MET A 141 -5.87 2.21 17.34
C MET A 141 -7.14 1.34 17.28
N ASN A 142 -8.21 1.74 17.97
CA ASN A 142 -9.45 0.98 18.02
C ASN A 142 -10.20 1.02 16.69
N GLU A 143 -10.23 2.15 15.98
CA GLU A 143 -10.77 2.26 14.62
C GLU A 143 -10.02 1.33 13.66
N THR A 144 -8.69 1.36 13.70
CA THR A 144 -7.84 0.49 12.88
C THR A 144 -8.09 -1.00 13.18
N ALA A 145 -8.18 -1.36 14.47
CA ALA A 145 -8.47 -2.72 14.90
C ALA A 145 -9.88 -3.18 14.47
N ALA A 146 -10.89 -2.31 14.61
CA ALA A 146 -12.25 -2.62 14.19
C ALA A 146 -12.33 -2.86 12.67
N SER A 147 -11.62 -2.06 11.88
CA SER A 147 -11.53 -2.28 10.43
C SER A 147 -10.81 -3.59 10.06
N LEU A 148 -9.81 -4.02 10.82
CA LEU A 148 -9.20 -5.33 10.62
C LEU A 148 -10.21 -6.46 10.87
N GLU A 149 -10.90 -6.42 12.01
CA GLU A 149 -11.89 -7.43 12.40
C GLU A 149 -13.06 -7.49 11.41
N SER A 150 -13.56 -6.33 10.94
CA SER A 150 -14.64 -6.28 9.94
C SER A 150 -14.22 -6.84 8.57
N ASN A 151 -12.92 -6.96 8.31
CA ASN A 151 -12.34 -7.57 7.11
C ASN A 151 -11.83 -9.00 7.37
N GLY A 152 -12.24 -9.63 8.46
CA GLY A 152 -11.87 -11.02 8.79
C GLY A 152 -10.43 -11.21 9.24
N MET A 153 -9.73 -10.12 9.61
CA MET A 153 -8.38 -10.16 10.16
C MET A 153 -8.44 -10.08 11.68
N LYS A 154 -8.31 -11.25 12.33
CA LYS A 154 -8.31 -11.34 13.80
C LYS A 154 -7.15 -10.52 14.39
N VAL A 155 -7.48 -9.57 15.25
CA VAL A 155 -6.52 -8.82 16.07
C VAL A 155 -6.18 -9.65 17.30
N ILE A 156 -4.90 -9.91 17.50
CA ILE A 156 -4.40 -10.74 18.60
C ILE A 156 -3.66 -9.94 19.68
N GLY A 157 -3.27 -8.70 19.38
CA GLY A 157 -2.62 -7.82 20.34
C GLY A 157 -2.80 -6.34 19.96
N LYS A 158 -2.98 -5.50 20.97
CA LYS A 158 -3.06 -4.03 20.87
C LYS A 158 -2.25 -3.41 21.99
N TYR A 159 -1.37 -2.48 21.66
CA TYR A 159 -0.48 -1.85 22.62
C TYR A 159 -0.39 -0.35 22.35
N LEU A 160 -0.41 0.46 23.40
CA LEU A 160 0.16 1.80 23.33
C LEU A 160 1.69 1.69 23.36
N VAL A 161 2.39 2.55 22.64
CA VAL A 161 3.86 2.57 22.57
C VAL A 161 4.34 3.95 22.97
N LYS A 162 5.10 3.99 24.06
CA LYS A 162 5.66 5.21 24.68
C LYS A 162 7.13 4.96 25.02
N VAL A 163 7.94 4.72 23.99
CA VAL A 163 9.39 4.61 24.09
C VAL A 163 10.02 5.94 23.68
N GLU A 164 11.26 6.20 24.10
CA GLU A 164 11.93 7.49 23.86
C GLU A 164 12.19 7.75 22.38
N GLU A 165 12.48 6.70 21.60
CA GLU A 165 12.90 6.80 20.21
C GLU A 165 11.73 7.05 19.24
N LEU A 166 10.48 6.94 19.71
CA LEU A 166 9.28 7.10 18.89
C LEU A 166 8.37 8.17 19.48
N ARG A 167 7.75 8.97 18.60
CA ARG A 167 6.56 9.73 18.98
C ARG A 167 5.53 8.73 19.55
N PRO A 168 4.83 9.03 20.66
CA PRO A 168 3.83 8.15 21.21
C PRO A 168 2.85 7.67 20.12
N THR A 169 2.62 6.36 20.09
CA THR A 169 1.89 5.69 19.02
C THR A 169 1.21 4.44 19.54
N PHE A 170 0.69 3.62 18.64
CA PHE A 170 0.13 2.31 18.93
C PHE A 170 0.72 1.24 18.03
N MET A 171 0.63 0.00 18.49
CA MET A 171 1.02 -1.19 17.74
C MET A 171 -0.08 -2.22 17.80
N ILE A 172 -0.40 -2.82 16.65
CA ILE A 172 -1.41 -3.86 16.50
C ILE A 172 -0.73 -5.10 15.92
N TYR A 173 -1.00 -6.25 16.54
CA TYR A 173 -0.70 -7.57 15.98
C TYR A 173 -2.00 -8.22 15.52
N TYR A 174 -2.01 -8.71 14.29
CA TYR A 174 -3.20 -9.30 13.66
C TYR A 174 -2.79 -10.48 12.76
N LEU A 175 -3.78 -11.29 12.36
CA LEU A 175 -3.57 -12.48 11.56
C LEU A 175 -3.87 -12.23 10.08
N THR A 176 -3.01 -12.74 9.20
CA THR A 176 -3.20 -12.74 7.74
C THR A 176 -3.01 -14.13 7.17
N ASP A 177 -3.60 -14.39 6.00
CA ASP A 177 -3.25 -15.56 5.20
C ASP A 177 -1.82 -15.40 4.68
N VAL A 178 -0.94 -16.32 5.06
CA VAL A 178 0.46 -16.28 4.61
C VAL A 178 0.52 -16.63 3.13
N LYS A 179 1.22 -15.80 2.36
CA LYS A 179 1.56 -16.09 0.97
C LYS A 179 3.07 -16.27 0.82
N ASP A 180 3.51 -16.78 -0.32
CA ASP A 180 4.94 -16.99 -0.60
C ASP A 180 5.74 -15.68 -0.47
N ALA A 181 5.14 -14.59 -0.95
CA ALA A 181 5.64 -13.24 -0.90
C ALA A 181 4.66 -12.33 -0.13
N GLN A 182 5.18 -11.44 0.72
CA GLN A 182 4.36 -10.64 1.62
C GLN A 182 3.58 -9.53 0.90
N GLU A 183 4.08 -9.05 -0.23
CA GLU A 183 3.44 -8.10 -1.14
C GLU A 183 2.10 -8.63 -1.67
N ASN A 184 1.99 -9.95 -1.81
CA ASN A 184 0.80 -10.65 -2.28
C ASN A 184 -0.23 -10.90 -1.16
N GLU A 185 0.12 -10.65 0.09
CA GLU A 185 -0.80 -10.78 1.21
C GLU A 185 -1.77 -9.59 1.26
N ILE A 186 -3.05 -9.89 1.48
CA ILE A 186 -4.01 -8.89 1.94
C ILE A 186 -3.67 -8.59 3.40
N ARG A 187 -3.22 -7.36 3.66
CA ARG A 187 -2.81 -6.91 4.99
C ARG A 187 -3.00 -5.41 5.16
N LEU A 188 -2.86 -4.92 6.39
CA LEU A 188 -2.84 -3.49 6.68
C LEU A 188 -1.57 -2.85 6.09
N ARG A 189 -1.75 -1.77 5.34
CA ARG A 189 -0.68 -1.09 4.61
C ARG A 189 -0.86 0.42 4.66
N LEU A 190 0.26 1.12 4.56
CA LEU A 190 0.30 2.56 4.40
C LEU A 190 0.89 2.89 3.03
N LEU A 191 0.11 3.51 2.16
CA LEU A 191 0.63 4.12 0.94
C LEU A 191 1.16 5.51 1.31
N ASN A 192 2.43 5.78 1.05
CA ASN A 192 3.09 7.06 1.30
C ASN A 192 4.04 7.36 0.15
N LYS A 193 3.51 7.95 -0.94
CA LYS A 193 4.25 8.11 -2.22
C LYS A 193 4.64 9.55 -2.55
N GLY A 194 4.33 10.53 -1.68
CA GLY A 194 4.79 11.91 -1.84
C GLY A 194 4.13 12.71 -2.98
N GLU A 195 3.18 12.12 -3.71
CA GLU A 195 2.32 12.79 -4.70
C GLU A 195 0.84 12.55 -4.34
N ASP A 196 -0.05 13.41 -4.86
CA ASP A 196 -1.50 13.30 -4.63
C ASP A 196 -2.00 11.92 -5.07
N ILE A 197 -2.61 11.20 -4.13
CA ILE A 197 -3.20 9.88 -4.39
C ILE A 197 -4.55 10.09 -5.08
N ASP A 198 -4.71 9.57 -6.30
CA ASP A 198 -6.00 9.51 -7.01
C ASP A 198 -6.91 8.45 -6.36
N TYR A 199 -7.49 8.77 -5.20
CA TYR A 199 -8.29 7.85 -4.38
C TYR A 199 -9.43 7.16 -5.15
N GLU A 200 -10.10 7.91 -6.02
CA GLU A 200 -11.19 7.45 -6.90
C GLU A 200 -10.79 6.26 -7.79
N LEU A 201 -9.51 6.17 -8.17
CA LEU A 201 -9.02 5.11 -9.05
C LEU A 201 -8.77 3.80 -8.30
N ILE A 202 -8.60 3.86 -6.97
CA ILE A 202 -8.15 2.73 -6.15
C ILE A 202 -9.15 2.33 -5.06
N GLU A 203 -10.19 3.12 -4.79
CA GLU A 203 -11.16 2.88 -3.72
C GLU A 203 -11.95 1.57 -3.84
N ASN A 204 -12.12 1.07 -5.07
CA ASN A 204 -12.77 -0.22 -5.32
C ASN A 204 -11.78 -1.39 -5.37
N SER A 205 -10.47 -1.11 -5.27
CA SER A 205 -9.39 -2.12 -5.36
C SER A 205 -8.85 -2.53 -4.00
N VAL A 206 -8.98 -1.68 -2.99
CA VAL A 206 -8.54 -1.93 -1.61
C VAL A 206 -9.58 -1.42 -0.61
N ASN A 207 -9.60 -1.96 0.61
CA ASN A 207 -10.44 -1.39 1.66
C ASN A 207 -9.71 -0.22 2.32
N ILE A 208 -10.14 1.00 2.01
CA ILE A 208 -9.57 2.23 2.58
C ILE A 208 -10.09 2.42 4.00
N ILE A 209 -9.16 2.43 4.96
CA ILE A 209 -9.47 2.70 6.38
C ILE A 209 -9.42 4.19 6.66
N ARG A 210 -8.42 4.88 6.12
CA ARG A 210 -8.22 6.32 6.35
C ARG A 210 -7.51 6.96 5.17
N LYS A 211 -8.06 8.07 4.69
CA LYS A 211 -7.39 9.03 3.82
C LYS A 211 -6.73 10.06 4.73
N ASP A 212 -5.42 10.22 4.64
CA ASP A 212 -4.64 11.06 5.53
C ASP A 212 -3.84 12.08 4.72
N SER A 213 -4.32 13.34 4.68
CA SER A 213 -3.84 14.35 3.72
C SER A 213 -3.80 13.83 2.26
N SER A 214 -3.29 14.59 1.31
CA SER A 214 -3.26 14.13 -0.09
C SER A 214 -2.25 12.99 -0.36
N PHE A 215 -1.33 12.73 0.58
CA PHE A 215 -0.14 11.92 0.31
C PHE A 215 -0.09 10.57 1.05
N LYS A 216 -1.03 10.30 1.96
CA LYS A 216 -1.05 9.07 2.76
C LYS A 216 -2.41 8.39 2.78
N MET A 217 -2.38 7.07 2.69
CA MET A 217 -3.58 6.25 2.78
C MET A 217 -3.32 4.99 3.59
N LEU A 218 -4.11 4.79 4.64
CA LEU A 218 -4.17 3.53 5.38
C LEU A 218 -5.24 2.64 4.75
N TYR A 219 -4.88 1.42 4.36
CA TYR A 219 -5.78 0.50 3.68
C TYR A 219 -5.47 -0.96 4.00
N ILE A 220 -6.45 -1.84 3.76
CA ILE A 220 -6.28 -3.30 3.75
C ILE A 220 -6.31 -3.77 2.30
N GLY A 221 -5.25 -4.45 1.87
CA GLY A 221 -5.12 -4.91 0.48
C GLY A 221 -3.77 -5.53 0.14
N LYS A 222 -3.63 -5.94 -1.12
CA LYS A 222 -2.31 -6.20 -1.73
C LYS A 222 -1.51 -4.90 -1.79
N GLU A 223 -0.19 -5.00 -1.93
CA GLU A 223 0.66 -3.81 -1.95
C GLU A 223 0.41 -2.93 -3.18
N LEU A 224 -0.03 -1.69 -2.97
CA LEU A 224 -0.18 -0.71 -4.04
C LEU A 224 1.18 -0.18 -4.52
N GLY A 225 1.41 -0.33 -5.81
CA GLY A 225 2.40 0.37 -6.59
C GLY A 225 1.83 1.61 -7.27
N PHE A 226 2.71 2.59 -7.45
CA PHE A 226 2.42 3.84 -8.13
C PHE A 226 3.64 4.29 -8.92
N VAL A 227 3.43 4.75 -10.15
CA VAL A 227 4.45 5.42 -10.95
C VAL A 227 3.83 6.57 -11.74
N SER A 228 4.59 7.66 -11.85
CA SER A 228 4.26 8.82 -12.68
C SER A 228 5.20 8.87 -13.89
N LYS A 229 4.66 9.18 -15.06
CA LYS A 229 5.42 9.33 -16.32
C LYS A 229 5.01 10.61 -17.02
N LEU A 230 5.97 11.40 -17.48
CA LEU A 230 5.69 12.58 -18.30
C LEU A 230 5.52 12.19 -19.77
N ALA A 231 4.67 12.88 -20.51
CA ALA A 231 4.50 12.70 -21.95
C ALA A 231 4.26 14.03 -22.67
N ALA A 232 4.51 14.03 -23.99
CA ALA A 232 4.35 15.22 -24.81
C ALA A 232 2.87 15.53 -25.08
N ASP A 233 2.04 14.49 -25.16
CA ASP A 233 0.63 14.55 -25.47
C ASP A 233 -0.08 13.26 -25.00
N ASP A 234 -1.40 13.22 -25.14
CA ASP A 234 -2.22 12.06 -24.77
C ASP A 234 -1.86 10.80 -25.56
N ALA A 235 -1.45 10.93 -26.83
CA ALA A 235 -1.10 9.79 -27.67
C ALA A 235 0.17 9.10 -27.18
N SER A 236 1.22 9.89 -26.90
CA SER A 236 2.47 9.41 -26.31
C SER A 236 2.28 8.91 -24.87
N ALA A 237 1.37 9.50 -24.09
CA ALA A 237 0.98 8.96 -22.79
C ALA A 237 0.34 7.56 -22.91
N LYS A 238 -0.61 7.36 -23.83
CA LYS A 238 -1.23 6.05 -24.09
C LYS A 238 -0.22 5.00 -24.53
N GLN A 239 0.73 5.36 -25.41
CA GLN A 239 1.82 4.45 -25.78
C GLN A 239 2.63 4.01 -24.54
N LYS A 240 3.03 4.96 -23.69
CA LYS A 240 3.77 4.65 -22.45
C LYS A 240 2.95 3.79 -21.48
N LEU A 241 1.63 3.99 -21.43
CA LEU A 241 0.73 3.15 -20.64
C LEU A 241 0.73 1.71 -21.12
N ASP A 242 0.61 1.46 -22.42
CA ASP A 242 0.58 0.11 -22.99
C ASP A 242 1.92 -0.61 -22.80
N GLU A 243 3.03 0.10 -23.02
CA GLU A 243 4.38 -0.40 -22.72
C GLU A 243 4.51 -0.78 -21.23
N TYR A 244 3.97 0.04 -20.32
CA TYR A 244 4.03 -0.23 -18.91
C TYR A 244 3.10 -1.37 -18.47
N LYS A 245 1.91 -1.51 -19.05
CA LYS A 245 1.02 -2.67 -18.82
C LYS A 245 1.70 -3.97 -19.22
N LYS A 246 2.45 -3.97 -20.34
CA LYS A 246 3.26 -5.13 -20.74
C LYS A 246 4.35 -5.42 -19.70
N PHE A 247 5.08 -4.40 -19.26
CA PHE A 247 6.08 -4.54 -18.19
C PHE A 247 5.47 -5.12 -16.90
N LEU A 248 4.30 -4.64 -16.47
CA LEU A 248 3.60 -5.16 -15.29
C LEU A 248 3.28 -6.63 -15.44
N LYS A 249 2.71 -7.03 -16.58
CA LYS A 249 2.39 -8.43 -16.89
C LYS A 249 3.63 -9.33 -16.86
N ASP A 250 4.72 -8.90 -17.50
CA ASP A 250 5.98 -9.64 -17.56
C ASP A 250 6.60 -9.84 -16.16
N ASN A 251 6.31 -8.91 -15.24
CA ASN A 251 6.76 -8.96 -13.84
C ASN A 251 5.70 -9.49 -12.86
N LYS A 252 4.62 -10.10 -13.35
CA LYS A 252 3.52 -10.67 -12.53
C LYS A 252 2.85 -9.65 -11.59
N LYS A 253 2.72 -8.41 -12.06
CA LYS A 253 2.05 -7.31 -11.37
C LYS A 253 0.68 -7.07 -11.97
N ASP A 254 -0.29 -6.79 -11.12
CA ASP A 254 -1.68 -6.59 -11.54
C ASP A 254 -1.93 -5.11 -11.79
N PHE A 255 -2.23 -4.73 -13.03
CA PHE A 255 -2.67 -3.37 -13.34
C PHE A 255 -4.02 -3.06 -12.68
N ILE A 256 -4.13 -1.88 -12.06
CA ILE A 256 -5.38 -1.42 -11.44
C ILE A 256 -6.05 -0.40 -12.34
N ASN A 257 -5.46 0.80 -12.45
CA ASN A 257 -6.03 1.92 -13.19
C ASN A 257 -4.96 2.97 -13.48
N TYR A 258 -5.33 4.00 -14.25
CA TYR A 258 -4.45 5.09 -14.64
C TYR A 258 -5.21 6.41 -14.78
N LYS A 259 -4.46 7.52 -14.78
CA LYS A 259 -5.01 8.84 -15.08
C LYS A 259 -3.99 9.63 -15.89
N ILE A 260 -4.47 10.26 -16.94
CA ILE A 260 -3.71 11.24 -17.72
C ILE A 260 -4.26 12.61 -17.32
N LYS A 261 -3.38 13.51 -16.89
CA LYS A 261 -3.74 14.89 -16.57
C LYS A 261 -2.79 15.86 -17.26
N PRO A 262 -3.27 17.02 -17.72
CA PRO A 262 -2.38 18.09 -18.18
C PRO A 262 -1.50 18.57 -17.02
N LEU A 263 -0.29 19.00 -17.34
CA LEU A 263 0.58 19.71 -16.41
C LEU A 263 0.09 21.15 -16.27
N ASP A 264 0.13 21.69 -15.04
CA ASP A 264 -0.20 23.09 -14.78
C ASP A 264 0.76 24.03 -15.55
N GLU A 265 2.05 23.65 -15.58
CA GLU A 265 3.08 24.34 -16.35
C GLU A 265 3.83 23.32 -17.23
N PRO A 266 3.55 23.29 -18.55
CA PRO A 266 4.35 22.53 -19.49
C PRO A 266 5.81 22.99 -19.48
N PHE A 267 6.74 22.05 -19.68
CA PHE A 267 8.16 22.36 -19.72
C PHE A 267 8.90 21.56 -20.77
N THR A 268 10.03 22.12 -21.24
CA THR A 268 10.86 21.49 -22.26
C THR A 268 12.12 20.93 -21.63
N SER A 269 12.43 19.67 -21.94
CA SER A 269 13.71 19.05 -21.61
C SER A 269 14.32 18.45 -22.88
N GLY A 270 15.48 18.98 -23.30
CA GLY A 270 16.07 18.65 -24.60
C GLY A 270 15.17 19.09 -25.75
N SER A 271 14.79 18.17 -26.63
CA SER A 271 13.94 18.41 -27.80
C SER A 271 12.46 18.09 -27.56
N VAL A 272 12.05 17.76 -26.33
CA VAL A 272 10.68 17.33 -26.00
C VAL A 272 10.04 18.33 -25.04
N THR A 273 8.88 18.86 -25.42
CA THR A 273 7.99 19.59 -24.52
C THR A 273 7.01 18.61 -23.90
N TYR A 274 6.98 18.55 -22.58
CA TYR A 274 6.07 17.71 -21.81
C TYR A 274 4.85 18.52 -21.42
N ASN A 275 3.67 18.03 -21.79
CA ASN A 275 2.39 18.70 -21.53
C ASN A 275 1.50 17.90 -20.56
N VAL A 276 1.75 16.59 -20.40
CA VAL A 276 0.87 15.71 -19.64
C VAL A 276 1.64 14.82 -18.69
N LEU A 277 1.00 14.48 -17.57
CA LEU A 277 1.41 13.50 -16.60
C LEU A 277 0.50 12.27 -16.67
N LEU A 278 1.09 11.10 -16.76
CA LEU A 278 0.45 9.80 -16.67
C LEU A 278 0.75 9.17 -15.31
N ASN A 279 -0.28 9.02 -14.50
CA ASN A 279 -0.27 8.29 -13.23
C ASN A 279 -0.73 6.85 -13.47
N ILE A 280 0.00 5.87 -12.96
CA ILE A 280 -0.33 4.44 -13.10
C ILE A 280 -0.34 3.76 -11.73
N TYR A 281 -1.44 3.07 -11.43
CA TYR A 281 -1.65 2.29 -10.22
C TYR A 281 -1.67 0.80 -10.52
N PHE A 282 -1.04 0.00 -9.67
CA PHE A 282 -0.92 -1.45 -9.83
C PHE A 282 -0.73 -2.14 -8.47
N PHE A 283 -0.85 -3.47 -8.41
CA PHE A 283 -0.38 -4.26 -7.27
C PHE A 283 1.04 -4.78 -7.53
N GLN A 284 1.93 -4.69 -6.51
CA GLN A 284 3.32 -5.15 -6.59
C GLN A 284 3.46 -6.66 -6.73
#